data_AF-A0A966CZ50-F1
#
_entry.id   AF-A0A966CZ50-F1
#
_cell.length_a   1.000
_cell.length_b   1.000
_cell.length_c   1.000
_cell.angle_alpha   90.00
_cell.angle_beta   90.00
_cell.angle_gamma   90.00
#
_symmetry.space_group_name_H-M   'P 1'
#
loop_
_entity.id
_entity.type
_entity.pdbx_description
1 polymer ?
#
loop_
_entity_poly.entity_id
_entity_poly.type
_entity_poly.pdbx_seq_one_letter_code
_entity_poly.pdbx_strand_id
1 'polypeptide(L)'
;MNTHGDKQRQFVLECLQRSSCSIPEFRALGVLHSAARVMELRRVGHRIITEMEWSVAEDGKRHRVGRYTWMGREAEACPPQN
;
A
#
# COMPACT_ATOMS: atom_id res chain seq x y z
N MET A 1 -3.47 20.87 -12.22
CA MET A 1 -2.05 20.86 -11.76
C MET A 1 -1.86 19.63 -10.90
N ASN A 2 -1.17 18.59 -11.39
CA ASN A 2 -0.96 17.36 -10.63
C ASN A 2 0.17 17.58 -9.62
N THR A 3 -0.22 17.89 -8.38
CA THR A 3 0.65 18.02 -7.22
C THR A 3 1.48 16.75 -7.03
N HIS A 4 2.74 16.90 -6.61
CA HIS A 4 3.68 15.78 -6.42
C HIS A 4 3.11 14.67 -5.52
N GLY A 5 2.24 15.01 -4.57
CA GLY A 5 1.55 14.05 -3.70
C GLY A 5 0.61 13.09 -4.44
N ASP A 6 -0.10 13.55 -5.47
CA ASP A 6 -1.02 12.70 -6.24
C ASP A 6 -0.27 11.68 -7.10
N LYS A 7 0.88 12.09 -7.67
CA LYS A 7 1.76 11.18 -8.42
C LYS A 7 2.32 10.07 -7.53
N GLN A 8 2.71 10.40 -6.28
CA GLN A 8 3.19 9.41 -5.32
C GLN A 8 2.08 8.44 -4.88
N ARG A 9 0.85 8.94 -4.67
CA ARG A 9 -0.30 8.11 -4.30
C ARG A 9 -0.61 7.08 -5.40
N GLN A 10 -0.63 7.55 -6.65
CA GLN A 10 -0.87 6.69 -7.80
C GLN A 10 0.24 5.65 -7.98
N PHE A 11 1.51 6.06 -7.85
CA PHE A 11 2.64 5.13 -7.91
C PHE A 11 2.57 4.04 -6.83
N VAL A 12 2.23 4.40 -5.59
CA VAL A 12 2.03 3.41 -4.51
C VAL A 12 0.91 2.44 -4.86
N LEU A 13 -0.21 2.93 -5.40
CA LEU A 13 -1.31 2.06 -5.83
C LEU A 13 -0.88 1.10 -6.95
N GLU A 14 -0.17 1.57 -7.97
CA GLU A 14 0.34 0.75 -9.07
C GLU A 14 1.29 -0.34 -8.56
N CYS A 15 2.19 -0.02 -7.62
CA CYS A 15 3.04 -1.01 -6.97
C CYS A 15 2.20 -2.08 -6.26
N LEU A 16 1.23 -1.67 -5.43
CA LEU A 16 0.39 -2.59 -4.65
C LEU A 16 -0.52 -3.46 -5.53
N GLN A 17 -0.96 -2.95 -6.67
CA GLN A 17 -1.76 -3.68 -7.65
C GLN A 17 -0.95 -4.78 -8.35
N ARG A 18 0.36 -4.55 -8.54
CA ARG A 18 1.25 -5.53 -9.17
C ARG A 18 1.68 -6.60 -8.18
N SER A 19 2.01 -6.22 -6.95
CA SER A 19 2.50 -7.13 -5.92
C SER A 19 2.32 -6.53 -4.53
N SER A 20 2.30 -7.37 -3.50
CA SER A 20 2.36 -6.88 -2.13
C SER A 20 3.73 -6.25 -1.86
N CYS A 21 3.74 -5.08 -1.21
CA CYS A 21 4.95 -4.33 -0.95
C CYS A 21 5.07 -3.97 0.53
N SER A 22 6.27 -4.11 1.05
CA SER A 22 6.63 -3.83 2.43
C SER A 22 7.06 -2.38 2.60
N ILE A 23 6.94 -1.84 3.82
CA ILE A 23 7.43 -0.49 4.16
C ILE A 23 8.87 -0.22 3.69
N PRO A 24 9.88 -1.10 3.89
CA PRO A 24 11.23 -0.87 3.40
C PRO A 24 11.34 -0.88 1.87
N GLU A 25 10.53 -1.69 1.16
CA GLU A 25 10.51 -1.69 -0.30
C GLU A 25 10.00 -0.36 -0.84
N PHE A 26 8.95 0.20 -0.24
CA PHE A 26 8.49 1.55 -0.57
C PHE A 26 9.54 2.61 -0.32
N ARG A 27 10.29 2.50 0.79
CA ARG A 27 11.38 3.43 1.09
C ARG A 27 12.50 3.34 0.04
N ALA A 28 12.86 2.13 -0.39
CA ALA A 28 13.86 1.92 -1.45
C ALA A 28 13.41 2.53 -2.78
N LEU A 29 12.10 2.54 -3.05
CA LEU A 29 11.49 3.21 -4.22
C LEU A 29 11.35 4.74 -4.06
N GLY A 30 11.86 5.33 -2.97
CA GLY A 30 11.80 6.77 -2.71
C GLY A 30 10.50 7.26 -2.07
N VAL A 31 9.63 6.37 -1.61
CA VAL A 31 8.37 6.71 -0.94
C VAL A 31 8.58 6.75 0.58
N LEU A 32 8.84 7.94 1.12
CA LEU A 32 9.10 8.16 2.55
C LEU A 32 7.86 7.95 3.45
N HIS A 33 6.67 8.35 3.01
CA HIS A 33 5.43 8.30 3.79
C HIS A 33 4.39 7.34 3.20
N SER A 34 4.81 6.10 2.91
CA SER A 34 3.93 5.07 2.31
C SER A 34 2.67 4.81 3.12
N ALA A 35 2.76 4.79 4.45
CA ALA A 35 1.59 4.62 5.33
C ALA A 35 0.53 5.71 5.14
N ALA A 36 0.93 6.98 5.00
CA ALA A 36 -0.01 8.08 4.77
C ALA A 36 -0.70 7.93 3.41
N ARG A 37 0.03 7.53 2.36
CA ARG A 37 -0.54 7.27 1.03
C ARG A 37 -1.49 6.09 1.01
N VAL A 38 -1.17 5.02 1.73
CA VAL A 38 -2.08 3.87 1.91
C VAL A 38 -3.36 4.30 2.64
N MET A 39 -3.26 5.15 3.67
CA MET A 39 -4.46 5.67 4.35
C MET A 39 -5.31 6.55 3.42
N GLU A 40 -4.71 7.40 2.60
CA GLU A 40 -5.42 8.16 1.57
C GLU A 40 -6.12 7.24 0.56
N LEU A 41 -5.45 6.18 0.10
CA LEU A 41 -6.01 5.18 -0.81
C LEU A 41 -7.21 4.45 -0.19
N ARG A 42 -7.12 4.11 1.10
CA ARG A 42 -8.25 3.52 1.86
C ARG A 42 -9.44 4.48 1.93
N ARG A 43 -9.20 5.77 2.18
CA ARG A 43 -10.26 6.79 2.23
C ARG A 43 -11.02 6.95 0.91
N VAL A 44 -10.38 6.68 -0.22
CA VAL A 44 -11.02 6.74 -1.55
C VAL A 44 -11.61 5.39 -2.02
N GLY A 45 -11.67 4.40 -1.12
CA GLY A 45 -12.34 3.12 -1.35
C GLY A 45 -11.44 1.96 -1.81
N HIS A 46 -10.11 2.10 -1.75
CA HIS A 46 -9.22 0.97 -2.01
C HIS A 46 -9.07 0.10 -0.76
N ARG A 47 -9.36 -1.19 -0.90
CA ARG A 47 -9.18 -2.17 0.17
C ARG A 47 -7.72 -2.61 0.18
N ILE A 48 -6.96 -2.13 1.15
CA ILE A 48 -5.54 -2.50 1.34
C ILE A 48 -5.41 -3.13 2.72
N ILE A 49 -4.94 -4.37 2.79
CA ILE A 49 -4.66 -5.05 4.07
C ILE A 49 -3.22 -4.78 4.50
N THR A 50 -2.98 -4.82 5.81
CA THR A 50 -1.63 -4.70 6.38
C THR A 50 -1.35 -5.94 7.20
N GLU A 51 -0.34 -6.69 6.78
CA GLU A 51 0.12 -7.91 7.43
C GLU A 51 1.48 -7.65 8.07
N MET A 52 1.65 -8.09 9.32
CA MET A 52 2.92 -7.94 10.03
C MET A 52 3.77 -9.18 9.78
N GLU A 53 4.81 -9.03 8.97
CA GLU A 53 5.75 -10.10 8.65
C GLU A 53 7.05 -9.95 9.45
N TRP A 54 7.63 -11.05 9.88
CA TRP A 54 8.95 -11.03 10.50
C TRP A 54 10.02 -10.97 9.42
N SER A 55 10.82 -9.90 9.43
CA SER A 55 11.98 -9.76 8.57
C SER A 55 13.26 -9.69 9.40
N VAL A 56 14.34 -10.18 8.82
CA VAL A 56 15.68 -10.12 9.39
C VAL A 56 16.36 -8.91 8.76
N ALA A 57 16.71 -7.91 9.57
CA ALA A 57 17.52 -6.80 9.12
C ALA A 57 18.95 -7.26 8.83
N GLU A 58 19.71 -6.48 8.06
CA GLU A 58 21.12 -6.77 7.74
C GLU A 58 22.01 -6.88 8.98
N ASP A 59 21.59 -6.31 10.13
CA ASP A 59 22.27 -6.43 11.42
C ASP A 59 21.96 -7.74 12.18
N GLY A 60 21.22 -8.66 11.56
CA GLY A 60 20.82 -9.94 12.14
C GLY A 60 19.63 -9.85 13.11
N LYS A 61 19.07 -8.65 13.36
CA LYS A 61 17.91 -8.50 14.26
C LYS A 61 16.62 -8.76 13.53
N ARG A 62 15.78 -9.59 14.16
CA ARG A 62 14.39 -9.81 13.75
C ARG A 62 13.55 -8.61 14.15
N HIS A 63 12.91 -7.99 13.17
CA HIS A 63 11.93 -6.95 13.39
C HIS A 63 10.65 -7.28 12.61
N ARG A 64 9.53 -6.73 13.07
CA ARG A 64 8.26 -6.87 12.37
C ARG A 64 8.13 -5.74 11.36
N VAL A 65 7.76 -6.10 10.15
CA VAL A 65 7.59 -5.17 9.04
C VAL A 65 6.15 -5.26 8.55
N GLY A 66 5.54 -4.09 8.33
CA GLY A 66 4.23 -4.03 7.69
C GLY A 66 4.36 -4.30 6.19
N ARG A 67 3.70 -5.34 5.71
CA ARG A 67 3.47 -5.64 4.30
C ARG A 67 2.06 -5.17 3.93
N TYR A 68 1.96 -4.40 2.86
CA TYR A 68 0.69 -3.94 2.33
C TYR A 68 0.31 -4.78 1.12
N THR A 69 -0.93 -5.27 1.11
CA THR A 69 -1.48 -6.05 0.00
C THR A 69 -2.77 -5.39 -0.47
N TRP A 70 -2.87 -5.10 -1.77
CA TRP A 70 -4.10 -4.57 -2.35
C TRP A 70 -5.08 -5.70 -2.63
N MET A 71 -6.30 -5.57 -2.12
CA MET A 71 -7.37 -6.57 -2.22
C MET A 71 -8.44 -6.17 -3.23
N GLY A 72 -8.23 -5.09 -3.98
CA GLY A 72 -9.22 -4.51 -4.87
C GLY A 72 -9.70 -3.14 -4.42
N ARG A 73 -10.61 -2.57 -5.20
CA ARG A 73 -11.41 -1.42 -4.81
C ARG A 73 -12.80 -1.93 -4.46
N GLU A 74 -13.39 -1.40 -3.40
CA GLU A 74 -14.85 -1.46 -3.27
C GLU A 74 -15.42 -0.54 -4.36
N ALA A 75 -15.37 -1.01 -5.61
CA ALA A 75 -16.32 -0.56 -6.60
C ALA A 75 -17.67 -1.09 -6.11
N GLU A 76 -18.64 -0.20 -6.00
CA GLU A 76 -20.05 -0.46 -5.70
C GLU A 76 -20.40 -1.92 -5.93
N ALA A 77 -20.77 -2.61 -4.84
CA ALA A 77 -21.43 -3.90 -4.94
C ALA A 77 -22.43 -3.80 -6.09
N CYS A 78 -22.25 -4.64 -7.12
CA CYS A 78 -23.25 -4.81 -8.16
C CYS A 78 -24.61 -4.93 -7.45
N PRO A 79 -25.61 -4.05 -7.72
CA PRO A 79 -26.89 -4.17 -7.05
C PRO A 79 -27.40 -5.61 -7.26
N PRO A 80 -27.94 -6.25 -6.21
CA PRO A 80 -28.41 -7.62 -6.32
C PRO A 80 -29.36 -7.72 -7.51
N GLN A 81 -29.02 -8.58 -8.47
CA GLN A 81 -29.92 -8.91 -9.56
C GLN A 81 -31.12 -9.61 -8.93
N ASN A 82 -32.25 -8.91 -8.86
CA ASN A 82 -33.57 -9.47 -8.55
C ASN A 82 -34.04 -10.38 -9.68
#